data_AF-J7TUQ7-F1
#
_entry.id   AF-J7TUQ7-F1
#
_cell.length_a   1.000
_cell.length_b   1.000
_cell.length_c   1.000
_cell.angle_alpha   90.00
_cell.angle_beta   90.00
_cell.angle_gamma   90.00
#
_symmetry.space_group_name_H-M   'P 1'
#
loop_
_entity.id
_entity.type
_entity.pdbx_description
1 polymer ?
#
loop_
_entity_poly.entity_id
_entity_poly.type
_entity_poly.pdbx_seq_one_letter_code
_entity_poly.pdbx_strand_id
1 'polypeptide(L)'
;PVYVGAAIVAVLAGGSVALGLGKLVDIIGRITPALLFAIVGMVFVHLVQHIDTLAANADLISSGQLEMTRVGSNWFMSGMSNGGYSILMLANFSAVLGAREDFKTLFRANVLSTVLLVVLNTIIGLSIMSRITDLYQVQIPNLVIVASLSPGLTTIFGVLIFVAVYTTACPLLWTAVARTGEEGSAKYKMWALGLAAIGFFFGMFVPYHMMLNYVYGLNGYIGFIVMALMSIKLIRMKFFSKGSES
;
A
#
# COMPACT_ATOMS: atom_id res chain seq x y z
N PRO A 1 -21.12 0.36 11.17
CA PRO A 1 -20.65 1.66 11.70
C PRO A 1 -19.12 1.68 11.82
N VAL A 2 -18.47 2.79 11.47
CA VAL A 2 -17.00 2.92 11.29
C VAL A 2 -16.18 2.40 12.49
N TYR A 3 -16.68 2.63 13.71
CA TYR A 3 -16.05 2.16 14.96
C TYR A 3 -15.96 0.63 15.06
N VAL A 4 -16.96 -0.10 14.57
CA VAL A 4 -16.93 -1.57 14.57
C VAL A 4 -15.86 -2.07 13.60
N GLY A 5 -15.76 -1.47 12.42
CA GLY A 5 -14.73 -1.82 11.44
C GLY A 5 -13.32 -1.57 11.97
N ALA A 6 -13.06 -0.36 12.48
CA ALA A 6 -11.75 -0.03 13.05
C ALA A 6 -11.38 -0.94 14.24
N ALA A 7 -12.33 -1.29 15.10
CA ALA A 7 -12.09 -2.17 16.23
C ALA A 7 -11.73 -3.59 15.77
N ILE A 8 -12.44 -4.13 14.77
CA ILE A 8 -12.14 -5.46 14.23
C ILE A 8 -10.75 -5.47 13.60
N VAL A 9 -10.37 -4.46 12.80
CA VAL A 9 -9.02 -4.39 12.22
C VAL A 9 -7.96 -4.33 13.32
N ALA A 10 -8.15 -3.51 14.35
CA ALA A 10 -7.18 -3.38 15.43
C ALA A 10 -6.99 -4.69 16.21
N VAL A 11 -8.09 -5.39 16.51
CA VAL A 11 -8.06 -6.70 17.20
C VAL A 11 -7.39 -7.76 16.33
N LEU A 12 -7.78 -7.85 15.05
CA LEU A 12 -7.20 -8.82 14.13
C LEU A 12 -5.71 -8.54 13.89
N ALA A 13 -5.33 -7.28 13.65
CA ALA A 13 -3.94 -6.91 13.41
C ALA A 13 -3.08 -7.11 14.66
N GLY A 14 -3.55 -6.64 15.83
CA GLY A 14 -2.87 -6.84 17.10
C GLY A 14 -2.69 -8.32 17.45
N GLY A 15 -3.75 -9.12 17.25
CA GLY A 15 -3.71 -10.57 17.43
C GLY A 15 -2.72 -11.25 16.48
N SER A 16 -2.81 -10.97 15.18
CA SER A 16 -1.92 -11.55 14.17
C SER A 16 -0.45 -11.17 14.39
N VAL A 17 -0.16 -9.93 14.78
CA VAL A 17 1.21 -9.51 15.13
C VAL A 17 1.69 -10.20 16.40
N ALA A 18 0.82 -10.34 17.42
CA ALA A 18 1.15 -11.03 18.66
C ALA A 18 1.46 -12.54 18.48
N LEU A 19 0.97 -13.14 17.39
CA LEU A 19 1.29 -14.52 16.99
C LEU A 19 2.67 -14.69 16.36
N GLY A 20 3.33 -13.59 15.97
CA GLY A 20 4.66 -13.58 15.37
C GLY A 20 4.69 -13.39 13.85
N LEU A 21 5.85 -13.04 13.32
CA LEU A 21 6.12 -12.73 11.92
C LEU A 21 5.77 -13.90 11.00
N GLY A 22 6.16 -15.13 11.37
CA GLY A 22 5.94 -16.32 10.52
C GLY A 22 4.46 -16.54 10.23
N LYS A 23 3.65 -16.61 11.29
CA LYS A 23 2.19 -16.76 11.15
C LYS A 23 1.55 -15.57 10.44
N LEU A 24 2.02 -14.36 10.70
CA LEU A 24 1.54 -13.16 10.02
C LEU A 24 1.78 -13.24 8.51
N VAL A 25 2.99 -13.61 8.08
CA VAL A 25 3.34 -13.77 6.67
C VAL A 25 2.51 -14.88 6.04
N ASP A 26 2.31 -16.01 6.71
CA ASP A 26 1.48 -17.12 6.21
C ASP A 26 0.01 -16.69 5.99
N ILE A 27 -0.57 -15.94 6.93
CA ILE A 27 -1.95 -15.43 6.83
C ILE A 27 -2.06 -14.46 5.65
N ILE A 28 -1.16 -13.47 5.57
CA ILE A 28 -1.18 -12.46 4.51
C ILE A 28 -0.92 -13.10 3.14
N GLY A 29 0.06 -13.98 3.04
CA GLY A 29 0.47 -14.63 1.79
C GLY A 29 -0.64 -15.45 1.15
N ARG A 30 -1.54 -16.06 1.94
CA ARG A 30 -2.69 -16.81 1.42
C ARG A 30 -3.83 -15.91 0.96
N ILE A 31 -4.07 -14.80 1.66
CA ILE A 31 -5.22 -13.92 1.43
C ILE A 31 -4.93 -12.92 0.29
N THR A 32 -3.71 -12.42 0.20
CA THR A 32 -3.34 -11.30 -0.69
C THR A 32 -3.54 -11.61 -2.19
N PRO A 33 -3.17 -12.79 -2.72
CA PRO A 33 -3.39 -13.08 -4.14
C PRO A 33 -4.88 -13.04 -4.52
N ALA A 34 -5.73 -13.71 -3.75
CA ALA A 34 -7.17 -13.74 -4.00
C ALA A 34 -7.80 -12.33 -3.92
N LEU A 35 -7.38 -11.55 -2.93
CA LEU A 35 -7.77 -10.14 -2.77
C LEU A 35 -7.41 -9.31 -4.00
N LEU A 36 -6.16 -9.40 -4.46
CA LEU A 36 -5.65 -8.64 -5.61
C LEU A 36 -6.42 -8.98 -6.90
N PHE A 37 -6.59 -10.26 -7.20
CA PHE A 37 -7.30 -10.69 -8.40
C PHE A 37 -8.78 -10.30 -8.37
N ALA A 38 -9.43 -10.36 -7.21
CA ALA A 38 -10.83 -9.95 -7.07
C ALA A 38 -11.01 -8.45 -7.31
N ILE A 39 -10.20 -7.60 -6.67
CA ILE A 39 -10.26 -6.14 -6.82
C ILE A 39 -9.97 -5.74 -8.27
N VAL A 40 -8.86 -6.22 -8.82
CA VAL A 40 -8.46 -5.83 -10.18
C VAL A 40 -9.40 -6.43 -11.21
N GLY A 41 -9.93 -7.64 -11.01
CA GLY A 41 -10.92 -8.23 -11.90
C GLY A 41 -12.17 -7.36 -12.03
N MET A 42 -12.72 -6.88 -10.91
CA MET A 42 -13.88 -5.97 -10.95
C MET A 42 -13.54 -4.63 -11.62
N VAL A 43 -12.40 -4.04 -11.30
CA VAL A 43 -11.96 -2.77 -11.88
C VAL A 43 -11.64 -2.89 -13.38
N PHE A 44 -11.16 -4.06 -13.81
CA PHE A 44 -10.90 -4.40 -15.21
C PHE A 44 -12.20 -4.55 -15.99
N VAL A 45 -13.21 -5.23 -15.44
CA VAL A 45 -14.55 -5.30 -16.06
C VAL A 45 -15.11 -3.90 -16.28
N HIS A 46 -15.01 -3.01 -15.29
CA HIS A 46 -15.41 -1.62 -15.44
C HIS A 46 -14.64 -0.89 -16.55
N LEU A 47 -13.32 -1.07 -16.61
CA LEU A 47 -12.47 -0.45 -17.64
C LEU A 47 -12.90 -0.89 -19.04
N VAL A 48 -13.15 -2.18 -19.25
CA VAL A 48 -13.60 -2.71 -20.56
C VAL A 48 -14.95 -2.12 -20.98
N GLN A 49 -15.85 -1.89 -20.02
CA GLN A 49 -17.17 -1.30 -20.28
C GLN A 49 -17.15 0.19 -20.63
N HIS A 50 -16.09 0.91 -20.23
CA HIS A 50 -15.99 2.38 -20.38
C HIS A 50 -14.74 2.81 -21.17
N ILE A 51 -14.16 1.90 -21.95
CA ILE A 51 -12.90 2.14 -22.68
C ILE A 51 -13.04 3.23 -23.74
N ASP A 52 -14.24 3.43 -24.26
CA ASP A 52 -14.62 4.44 -25.25
C ASP A 52 -14.47 5.88 -24.71
N THR A 53 -14.69 6.07 -23.41
CA THR A 53 -14.58 7.40 -22.75
C THR A 53 -13.14 7.84 -22.51
N LEU A 54 -12.19 6.92 -22.65
CA LEU A 54 -10.82 7.09 -22.17
C LEU A 54 -10.07 8.22 -22.90
N ALA A 55 -10.26 8.32 -24.23
CA ALA A 55 -9.61 9.36 -25.05
C ALA A 55 -10.13 10.76 -24.70
N ALA A 56 -11.46 10.93 -24.63
CA ALA A 56 -12.07 12.21 -24.28
C ALA A 56 -11.68 12.67 -22.86
N ASN A 57 -11.62 11.74 -21.90
CA ASN A 57 -11.20 12.05 -20.55
C ASN A 57 -9.69 12.37 -20.46
N ALA A 58 -8.84 11.75 -21.27
CA ALA A 58 -7.42 12.10 -21.34
C ALA A 58 -7.22 13.55 -21.83
N ASP A 59 -7.97 13.97 -22.86
CA ASP A 59 -7.94 15.34 -23.35
C ASP A 59 -8.39 16.32 -22.26
N LEU A 60 -9.47 15.99 -21.55
CA LEU A 60 -9.99 16.79 -20.44
C LEU A 60 -8.97 16.94 -19.29
N ILE A 61 -8.23 15.88 -18.95
CA ILE A 61 -7.15 15.93 -17.95
C ILE A 61 -6.00 16.84 -18.41
N SER A 62 -5.60 16.71 -19.68
CA SER A 62 -4.51 17.52 -20.25
C SER A 62 -4.86 19.00 -20.39
N SER A 63 -6.14 19.32 -20.58
CA SER A 63 -6.64 20.70 -20.66
C SER A 63 -6.53 21.48 -19.34
N GLY A 64 -6.30 20.78 -18.22
CA GLY A 64 -6.16 21.41 -16.90
C GLY A 64 -7.46 21.92 -16.28
N GLN A 65 -8.61 21.60 -16.86
CA GLN A 65 -9.93 22.06 -16.40
C GLN A 65 -10.40 21.41 -15.08
N LEU A 66 -9.79 20.30 -14.66
CA LEU A 66 -10.09 19.64 -13.40
C LEU A 66 -9.08 20.06 -12.31
N GLU A 67 -9.58 20.66 -11.22
CA GLU A 67 -8.81 20.91 -10.01
C GLU A 67 -8.55 19.59 -9.27
N MET A 68 -7.51 18.87 -9.68
CA MET A 68 -7.09 17.62 -9.04
C MET A 68 -6.06 17.89 -7.96
N THR A 69 -6.17 17.15 -6.84
CA THR A 69 -5.09 17.08 -5.86
C THR A 69 -3.87 16.39 -6.49
N ARG A 70 -2.83 17.17 -6.76
CA ARG A 70 -1.57 16.69 -7.34
C ARG A 70 -0.52 16.53 -6.24
N VAL A 71 -0.02 15.31 -6.06
CA VAL A 71 1.07 15.01 -5.12
C VAL A 71 2.42 15.52 -5.65
N GLY A 72 2.57 15.64 -6.98
CA GLY A 72 3.76 16.19 -7.61
C GLY A 72 3.41 17.07 -8.81
N SER A 73 4.35 17.93 -9.23
CA SER A 73 4.18 18.84 -10.36
C SER A 73 4.06 18.13 -11.72
N ASN A 74 4.52 16.89 -11.82
CA ASN A 74 4.42 16.05 -13.00
C ASN A 74 4.29 14.55 -12.62
N TRP A 75 4.06 13.69 -13.61
CA TRP A 75 3.89 12.25 -13.42
C TRP A 75 5.14 11.59 -12.79
N PHE A 76 6.33 12.08 -13.13
CA PHE A 76 7.60 11.55 -12.63
C PHE A 76 7.77 11.87 -11.14
N MET A 77 7.54 13.11 -10.73
CA MET A 77 7.59 13.55 -9.34
C MET A 77 6.53 12.85 -8.49
N SER A 78 5.33 12.65 -9.06
CA SER A 78 4.25 11.90 -8.42
C SER A 78 4.64 10.42 -8.22
N GLY A 79 5.25 9.81 -9.25
CA GLY A 79 5.77 8.43 -9.17
C GLY A 79 6.89 8.28 -8.15
N MET A 80 7.84 9.22 -8.09
CA MET A 80 8.90 9.23 -7.09
C MET A 80 8.36 9.39 -5.67
N SER A 81 7.37 10.26 -5.46
CA SER A 81 6.73 10.42 -4.16
C SER A 81 6.03 9.14 -3.69
N ASN A 82 5.26 8.51 -4.58
CA ASN A 82 4.60 7.23 -4.30
C ASN A 82 5.58 6.08 -4.04
N GLY A 83 6.66 6.02 -4.82
CA GLY A 83 7.74 5.04 -4.63
C GLY A 83 8.48 5.25 -3.31
N GLY A 84 8.81 6.50 -2.96
CA GLY A 84 9.45 6.86 -1.69
C GLY A 84 8.59 6.48 -0.49
N TYR A 85 7.30 6.81 -0.52
CA TYR A 85 6.31 6.39 0.48
C TYR A 85 6.32 4.86 0.68
N SER A 86 6.26 4.11 -0.43
CA SER A 86 6.16 2.65 -0.41
C SER A 86 7.41 1.98 0.19
N ILE A 87 8.60 2.54 -0.06
CA ILE A 87 9.85 2.02 0.51
C ILE A 87 9.86 2.17 2.02
N LEU A 88 9.54 3.36 2.56
CA LEU A 88 9.62 3.58 4.00
C LEU A 88 8.66 2.71 4.79
N MET A 89 7.44 2.59 4.28
CA MET A 89 6.36 1.91 4.98
C MET A 89 6.74 0.47 5.32
N LEU A 90 7.42 -0.23 4.40
CA LEU A 90 7.67 -1.67 4.50
C LEU A 90 9.15 -2.05 4.43
N ALA A 91 10.09 -1.10 4.51
CA ALA A 91 11.52 -1.38 4.42
C ALA A 91 12.00 -2.41 5.44
N ASN A 92 11.66 -2.22 6.72
CA ASN A 92 12.10 -3.13 7.79
C ASN A 92 11.48 -4.53 7.65
N PHE A 93 10.17 -4.58 7.40
CA PHE A 93 9.45 -5.83 7.17
C PHE A 93 10.03 -6.62 5.99
N SER A 94 10.21 -5.93 4.85
CA SER A 94 10.78 -6.53 3.64
C SER A 94 12.22 -6.98 3.84
N ALA A 95 13.02 -6.24 4.60
CA ALA A 95 14.41 -6.62 4.89
C ALA A 95 14.49 -7.87 5.76
N VAL A 96 13.67 -7.97 6.81
CA VAL A 96 13.67 -9.15 7.71
C VAL A 96 13.07 -10.38 7.02
N LEU A 97 12.02 -10.20 6.21
CA LEU A 97 11.50 -11.29 5.39
C LEU A 97 12.52 -11.73 4.34
N GLY A 98 13.18 -10.76 3.69
CA GLY A 98 14.18 -11.01 2.67
C GLY A 98 15.41 -11.75 3.19
N ALA A 99 15.83 -11.49 4.44
CA ALA A 99 16.98 -12.16 5.05
C ALA A 99 16.81 -13.68 5.24
N ARG A 100 15.59 -14.22 5.08
CA ARG A 100 15.28 -15.65 5.25
C ARG A 100 15.40 -16.47 3.96
N GLU A 101 15.55 -15.81 2.82
CA GLU A 101 15.50 -16.42 1.50
C GLU A 101 16.81 -16.24 0.73
N ASP A 102 17.06 -17.10 -0.25
CA ASP A 102 18.23 -16.95 -1.12
C ASP A 102 18.05 -15.80 -2.13
N PHE A 103 19.18 -15.22 -2.55
CA PHE A 103 19.18 -14.07 -3.47
C PHE A 103 18.43 -14.33 -4.78
N LYS A 104 18.50 -15.56 -5.32
CA LYS A 104 17.88 -15.90 -6.61
C LYS A 104 16.35 -15.93 -6.48
N THR A 105 15.85 -16.51 -5.40
CA THR A 105 14.42 -16.51 -5.06
C THR A 105 13.92 -15.09 -4.82
N LEU A 106 14.65 -14.30 -4.03
CA LEU A 106 14.31 -12.89 -3.79
C LEU A 106 14.28 -12.06 -5.07
N PHE A 107 15.27 -12.22 -5.94
CA PHE A 107 15.34 -11.47 -7.19
C PHE A 107 14.14 -11.79 -8.09
N ARG A 108 13.79 -13.07 -8.23
CA ARG A 108 12.62 -13.50 -9.01
C ARG A 108 11.31 -12.97 -8.42
N ALA A 109 11.14 -13.06 -7.10
CA ALA A 109 9.97 -12.54 -6.41
C ALA A 109 9.85 -11.01 -6.57
N ASN A 110 10.96 -10.29 -6.48
CA ASN A 110 11.00 -8.84 -6.65
C ASN A 110 10.64 -8.41 -8.08
N VAL A 111 11.20 -9.07 -9.10
CA VAL A 111 10.87 -8.79 -10.50
C VAL A 111 9.39 -9.09 -10.78
N LEU A 112 8.89 -10.25 -10.35
CA LEU A 112 7.50 -10.64 -10.55
C LEU A 112 6.52 -9.68 -9.87
N SER A 113 6.77 -9.33 -8.60
CA SER A 113 5.91 -8.40 -7.86
C SER A 113 5.94 -7.00 -8.45
N THR A 114 7.09 -6.53 -8.94
CA THR A 114 7.21 -5.20 -9.57
C THR A 114 6.43 -5.15 -10.88
N VAL A 115 6.60 -6.15 -11.77
CA VAL A 115 5.85 -6.23 -13.03
C VAL A 115 4.35 -6.30 -12.76
N LEU A 116 3.93 -7.16 -11.82
CA LEU A 116 2.54 -7.28 -11.44
C LEU A 116 1.98 -5.94 -10.91
N LEU A 117 2.70 -5.29 -10.00
CA LEU A 117 2.30 -4.01 -9.43
C LEU A 117 2.08 -2.94 -10.51
N VAL A 118 2.99 -2.84 -11.49
CA VAL A 118 2.87 -1.89 -12.61
C VAL A 118 1.63 -2.20 -13.46
N VAL A 119 1.42 -3.45 -13.85
CA VAL A 119 0.27 -3.86 -14.67
C VAL A 119 -1.04 -3.58 -13.94
N LEU A 120 -1.16 -4.00 -12.68
CA LEU A 120 -2.39 -3.83 -11.90
C LEU A 120 -2.69 -2.34 -11.65
N ASN A 121 -1.68 -1.52 -11.32
CA ASN A 121 -1.88 -0.08 -11.13
C ASN A 121 -2.25 0.63 -12.44
N THR A 122 -1.72 0.18 -13.58
CA THR A 122 -2.10 0.72 -14.89
C THR A 122 -3.58 0.46 -15.16
N ILE A 123 -4.06 -0.76 -14.93
CA ILE A 123 -5.48 -1.11 -15.08
C ILE A 123 -6.36 -0.24 -14.18
N ILE A 124 -5.99 -0.09 -12.91
CA ILE A 124 -6.73 0.73 -11.95
C ILE A 124 -6.74 2.21 -12.38
N GLY A 125 -5.58 2.75 -12.76
CA GLY A 125 -5.45 4.14 -13.20
C GLY A 125 -6.28 4.45 -14.44
N LEU A 126 -6.25 3.57 -15.46
CA LEU A 126 -7.08 3.71 -16.65
C LEU A 126 -8.58 3.60 -16.32
N SER A 127 -8.96 2.70 -15.41
CA SER A 127 -10.35 2.56 -14.98
C SER A 127 -10.86 3.82 -14.26
N ILE A 128 -10.05 4.43 -13.39
CA ILE A 128 -10.37 5.72 -12.77
C ILE A 128 -10.47 6.83 -13.83
N MET A 129 -9.54 6.83 -14.81
CA MET A 129 -9.52 7.81 -15.89
C MET A 129 -10.80 7.76 -16.75
N SER A 130 -11.38 6.58 -16.96
CA SER A 130 -12.65 6.42 -17.70
C SER A 130 -13.84 7.16 -17.08
N ARG A 131 -13.78 7.51 -15.79
CA ARG A 131 -14.83 8.28 -15.10
C ARG A 131 -14.26 9.40 -14.24
N ILE A 132 -13.23 10.07 -14.75
CA ILE A 132 -12.46 11.03 -13.96
C ILE A 132 -13.29 12.20 -13.42
N THR A 133 -14.32 12.64 -14.17
CA THR A 133 -15.24 13.72 -13.77
C THR A 133 -15.97 13.44 -12.47
N ASP A 134 -16.25 12.18 -12.20
CA ASP A 134 -17.02 11.75 -11.03
C ASP A 134 -16.09 11.34 -9.87
N LEU A 135 -14.84 11.00 -10.18
CA LEU A 135 -13.93 10.33 -9.27
C LEU A 135 -12.77 11.21 -8.76
N TYR A 136 -12.49 12.35 -9.39
CA TYR A 136 -11.29 13.16 -9.08
C TYR A 136 -11.25 13.72 -7.64
N GLN A 137 -12.39 13.85 -6.95
CA GLN A 137 -12.50 14.27 -5.54
C GLN A 137 -12.89 13.13 -4.60
N VAL A 138 -13.11 11.92 -5.13
CA VAL A 138 -13.54 10.78 -4.34
C VAL A 138 -12.33 10.18 -3.62
N GLN A 139 -12.46 9.98 -2.31
CA GLN A 139 -11.37 9.45 -1.47
C GLN A 139 -11.05 7.97 -1.76
N ILE A 140 -12.05 7.18 -2.17
CA ILE A 140 -11.91 5.76 -2.51
C ILE A 140 -12.55 5.50 -3.89
N PRO A 141 -11.90 5.90 -5.00
CA PRO A 141 -12.49 5.83 -6.34
C PRO A 141 -12.93 4.42 -6.74
N ASN A 142 -12.12 3.41 -6.39
CA ASN A 142 -12.40 2.02 -6.75
C ASN A 142 -13.69 1.49 -6.13
N LEU A 143 -14.09 1.99 -4.96
CA LEU A 143 -15.37 1.60 -4.34
C LEU A 143 -16.55 2.14 -5.15
N VAL A 144 -16.45 3.38 -5.63
CA VAL A 144 -17.50 4.02 -6.45
C VAL A 144 -17.59 3.34 -7.82
N ILE A 145 -16.44 2.99 -8.41
CA ILE A 145 -16.38 2.18 -9.64
C ILE A 145 -17.17 0.88 -9.45
N VAL A 146 -16.86 0.10 -8.42
CA VAL A 146 -17.54 -1.18 -8.21
C VAL A 146 -19.01 -1.01 -7.84
N ALA A 147 -19.36 0.08 -7.15
CA ALA A 147 -20.75 0.42 -6.87
C ALA A 147 -21.58 0.68 -8.13
N SER A 148 -20.96 1.19 -9.20
CA SER A 148 -21.64 1.38 -10.47
C SER A 148 -21.87 0.09 -11.26
N LEU A 149 -21.15 -0.99 -10.98
CA LEU A 149 -21.34 -2.28 -11.66
C LEU A 149 -22.57 -3.04 -11.14
N SER A 150 -22.66 -3.23 -9.83
CA SER A 150 -23.87 -3.78 -9.20
C SER A 150 -23.91 -3.58 -7.68
N PRO A 151 -25.11 -3.49 -7.07
CA PRO A 151 -25.27 -3.41 -5.61
C PRO A 151 -24.65 -4.60 -4.86
N GLY A 152 -24.72 -5.80 -5.43
CA GLY A 152 -24.15 -7.02 -4.83
C GLY A 152 -22.62 -6.99 -4.76
N LEU A 153 -21.96 -6.56 -5.84
CA LEU A 153 -20.50 -6.42 -5.87
C LEU A 153 -19.99 -5.36 -4.91
N THR A 154 -20.78 -4.31 -4.63
CA THR A 154 -20.43 -3.27 -3.65
C THR A 154 -20.17 -3.85 -2.27
N THR A 155 -21.04 -4.77 -1.83
CA THR A 155 -20.91 -5.42 -0.51
C THR A 155 -19.65 -6.27 -0.45
N ILE A 156 -19.40 -7.05 -1.51
CA ILE A 156 -18.18 -7.87 -1.63
C ILE A 156 -16.94 -6.98 -1.59
N PHE A 157 -16.93 -5.88 -2.35
CA PHE A 157 -15.82 -4.93 -2.38
C PHE A 157 -15.56 -4.29 -1.03
N GLY A 158 -16.61 -3.95 -0.27
CA GLY A 158 -16.48 -3.46 1.10
C GLY A 158 -15.73 -4.44 2.01
N VAL A 159 -16.05 -5.75 1.91
CA VAL A 159 -15.31 -6.80 2.63
C VAL A 159 -13.86 -6.90 2.15
N LEU A 160 -13.62 -6.79 0.84
CA LEU A 160 -12.26 -6.81 0.30
C LEU A 160 -11.43 -5.61 0.78
N ILE A 161 -11.99 -4.40 0.85
CA ILE A 161 -11.31 -3.24 1.43
C ILE A 161 -10.93 -3.54 2.87
N PHE A 162 -11.83 -4.12 3.66
CA PHE A 162 -11.56 -4.47 5.04
C PHE A 162 -10.35 -5.41 5.16
N VAL A 163 -10.31 -6.45 4.33
CA VAL A 163 -9.20 -7.40 4.25
C VAL A 163 -7.92 -6.71 3.78
N ALA A 164 -7.99 -5.83 2.79
CA ALA A 164 -6.85 -5.06 2.29
C ALA A 164 -6.22 -4.21 3.40
N VAL A 165 -7.03 -3.44 4.12
CA VAL A 165 -6.59 -2.62 5.25
C VAL A 165 -5.94 -3.48 6.32
N TYR A 166 -6.53 -4.64 6.65
CA TYR A 166 -5.93 -5.61 7.57
C TYR A 166 -4.53 -6.09 7.09
N THR A 167 -4.39 -6.46 5.81
CA THR A 167 -3.11 -6.94 5.26
C THR A 167 -2.02 -5.86 5.23
N THR A 168 -2.39 -4.58 5.16
CA THR A 168 -1.43 -3.47 5.26
C THR A 168 -1.13 -3.08 6.70
N ALA A 169 -2.13 -3.09 7.59
CA ALA A 169 -1.95 -2.75 9.00
C ALA A 169 -1.03 -3.75 9.73
N CYS A 170 -1.10 -5.04 9.40
CA CYS A 170 -0.31 -6.07 10.06
C CYS A 170 1.22 -5.87 9.92
N PRO A 171 1.80 -5.74 8.70
CA PRO A 171 3.24 -5.49 8.54
C PRO A 171 3.72 -4.17 9.17
N LEU A 172 2.88 -3.14 9.14
CA LEU A 172 3.21 -1.83 9.73
C LEU A 172 3.26 -1.90 11.25
N LEU A 173 2.24 -2.50 11.86
CA LEU A 173 2.21 -2.74 13.29
C LEU A 173 3.37 -3.63 13.72
N TRP A 174 3.62 -4.72 12.98
CA TRP A 174 4.78 -5.59 13.23
C TRP A 174 6.10 -4.81 13.18
N THR A 175 6.28 -3.92 12.20
CA THR A 175 7.50 -3.10 12.06
C THR A 175 7.78 -2.25 13.31
N ALA A 176 6.73 -1.71 13.93
CA ALA A 176 6.87 -0.96 15.17
C ALA A 176 7.16 -1.88 16.38
N VAL A 177 6.46 -3.01 16.48
CA VAL A 177 6.56 -3.94 17.61
C VAL A 177 7.88 -4.73 17.61
N ALA A 178 8.40 -5.09 16.44
CA ALA A 178 9.63 -5.88 16.28
C ALA A 178 10.86 -5.25 16.94
N ARG A 179 10.82 -3.94 17.25
CA ARG A 179 11.91 -3.21 17.92
C ARG A 179 11.81 -3.22 19.44
N THR A 180 10.71 -3.72 20.01
CA THR A 180 10.39 -3.57 21.44
C THR A 180 10.88 -4.73 22.31
N GLY A 181 11.18 -5.88 21.71
CA GLY A 181 11.67 -7.08 22.39
C GLY A 181 11.59 -8.32 21.50
N GLU A 182 11.99 -9.46 22.06
CA GLU A 182 11.94 -10.75 21.35
C GLU A 182 10.51 -11.17 21.00
N GLU A 183 10.36 -11.69 19.79
CA GLU A 183 9.09 -12.16 19.25
C GLU A 183 8.50 -13.26 20.15
N GLY A 184 7.19 -13.16 20.45
CA GLY A 184 6.49 -14.12 21.31
C GLY A 184 6.61 -13.87 22.82
N SER A 185 7.51 -12.98 23.26
CA SER A 185 7.60 -12.57 24.67
C SER A 185 6.32 -11.85 25.16
N ALA A 186 6.06 -11.89 26.47
CA ALA A 186 4.92 -11.16 27.05
C ALA A 186 4.99 -9.66 26.76
N LYS A 187 6.20 -9.09 26.79
CA LYS A 187 6.46 -7.69 26.43
C LYS A 187 6.07 -7.42 24.97
N TYR A 188 6.51 -8.26 24.03
CA TYR A 188 6.18 -8.13 22.61
C TYR A 188 4.66 -8.16 22.37
N LYS A 189 3.94 -9.11 22.99
CA LYS A 189 2.48 -9.21 22.86
C LYS A 189 1.76 -7.99 23.43
N MET A 190 2.22 -7.48 24.57
CA MET A 190 1.68 -6.27 25.19
C MET A 190 1.88 -5.04 24.30
N TRP A 191 3.05 -4.89 23.68
CA TRP A 191 3.30 -3.80 22.72
C TRP A 191 2.47 -3.95 21.44
N ALA A 192 2.26 -5.16 20.94
CA ALA A 192 1.41 -5.41 19.78
C ALA A 192 -0.03 -4.94 20.03
N LEU A 193 -0.62 -5.33 21.16
CA LEU A 193 -1.98 -4.94 21.52
C LEU A 193 -2.06 -3.45 21.89
N GLY A 194 -1.06 -2.92 22.59
CA GLY A 194 -1.00 -1.51 22.98
C GLY A 194 -0.90 -0.58 21.76
N LEU A 195 -0.01 -0.86 20.83
CA LEU A 195 0.13 -0.07 19.59
C LEU A 195 -1.10 -0.23 18.67
N ALA A 196 -1.74 -1.41 18.64
CA ALA A 196 -3.01 -1.59 17.93
C ALA A 196 -4.14 -0.74 18.55
N ALA A 197 -4.24 -0.68 19.88
CA ALA A 197 -5.21 0.17 20.58
C ALA A 197 -4.96 1.66 20.34
N ILE A 198 -3.70 2.08 20.33
CA ILE A 198 -3.31 3.44 19.95
C ILE A 198 -3.72 3.74 18.51
N GLY A 199 -3.43 2.82 17.58
CA GLY A 199 -3.84 2.95 16.17
C GLY A 199 -5.36 3.06 16.00
N PHE A 200 -6.13 2.28 16.76
CA PHE A 200 -7.59 2.40 16.82
C PHE A 200 -8.03 3.77 17.30
N PHE A 201 -7.45 4.28 18.39
CA PHE A 201 -7.77 5.60 18.92
C PHE A 201 -7.50 6.70 17.87
N PHE A 202 -6.30 6.74 17.30
CA PHE A 202 -5.98 7.72 16.25
C PHE A 202 -6.87 7.58 15.01
N GLY A 203 -7.20 6.35 14.61
CA GLY A 203 -8.12 6.09 13.49
C GLY A 203 -9.56 6.58 13.73
N MET A 204 -9.97 6.78 15.00
CA MET A 204 -11.28 7.31 15.34
C MET A 204 -11.32 8.83 15.47
N PHE A 205 -10.24 9.45 15.95
CA PHE A 205 -10.23 10.87 16.29
C PHE A 205 -9.56 11.76 15.24
N VAL A 206 -8.75 11.19 14.35
CA VAL A 206 -8.05 11.97 13.31
C VAL A 206 -8.80 11.84 11.98
N PRO A 207 -9.20 12.96 11.36
CA PRO A 207 -9.84 12.93 10.05
C PRO A 207 -8.95 12.28 8.98
N TYR A 208 -9.53 11.41 8.15
CA TYR A 208 -8.79 10.68 7.13
C TYR A 208 -8.06 11.60 6.13
N HIS A 209 -8.67 12.71 5.74
CA HIS A 209 -8.03 13.69 4.83
C HIS A 209 -6.77 14.32 5.45
N MET A 210 -6.76 14.57 6.77
CA MET A 210 -5.57 15.04 7.49
C MET A 210 -4.48 13.97 7.52
N MET A 211 -4.87 12.70 7.74
CA MET A 211 -3.93 11.59 7.65
C MET A 211 -3.28 11.49 6.27
N LEU A 212 -4.07 11.54 5.19
CA LEU A 212 -3.55 11.52 3.83
C LEU A 212 -2.60 12.69 3.59
N ASN A 213 -3.02 13.92 3.86
CA ASN A 213 -2.23 15.09 3.46
C ASN A 213 -0.91 15.22 4.24
N TYR A 214 -0.95 15.00 5.56
CA TYR A 214 0.25 15.13 6.40
C TYR A 214 1.10 13.86 6.43
N VAL A 215 0.50 12.69 6.71
CA VAL A 215 1.28 11.46 6.90
C VAL A 215 1.83 10.98 5.56
N TYR A 216 1.05 11.02 4.48
CA TYR A 216 1.53 10.51 3.18
C TYR A 216 2.48 11.52 2.53
N GLY A 217 2.20 12.82 2.65
CA GLY A 217 3.13 13.86 2.21
C GLY A 217 4.50 13.74 2.88
N LEU A 218 4.51 13.67 4.22
CA LEU A 218 5.75 13.56 4.99
C LEU A 218 6.51 12.26 4.72
N ASN A 219 5.81 11.11 4.63
CA ASN A 219 6.44 9.84 4.26
C ASN A 219 7.00 9.88 2.82
N GLY A 220 6.34 10.55 1.88
CA GLY A 220 6.85 10.74 0.52
C GLY A 220 8.19 11.47 0.52
N TYR A 221 8.30 12.59 1.24
CA TYR A 221 9.54 13.37 1.33
C TYR A 221 10.67 12.61 2.03
N ILE A 222 10.41 12.01 3.20
CA ILE A 222 11.43 11.24 3.92
C ILE A 222 11.85 10.03 3.08
N GLY A 223 10.91 9.42 2.37
CA GLY A 223 11.18 8.24 1.57
C GLY A 223 12.07 8.53 0.38
N PHE A 224 11.89 9.70 -0.22
CA PHE A 224 12.80 10.20 -1.24
C PHE A 224 14.23 10.37 -0.72
N ILE A 225 14.40 10.96 0.47
CA ILE A 225 15.72 11.12 1.11
C ILE A 225 16.36 9.75 1.37
N VAL A 226 15.62 8.82 1.96
CA VAL A 226 16.12 7.46 2.25
C VAL A 226 16.48 6.71 0.97
N MET A 227 15.66 6.81 -0.07
CA MET A 227 15.94 6.21 -1.38
C MET A 227 17.25 6.77 -1.98
N ALA A 228 17.45 8.09 -1.91
CA ALA A 228 18.69 8.73 -2.36
C ALA A 228 19.90 8.22 -1.57
N LEU A 229 19.81 8.17 -0.24
CA LEU A 229 20.88 7.67 0.64
C LEU A 229 21.21 6.20 0.37
N MET A 230 20.19 5.35 0.21
CA MET A 230 20.37 3.93 -0.13
C MET A 230 21.05 3.77 -1.48
N SER A 231 20.66 4.57 -2.47
CA SER A 231 21.27 4.55 -3.82
C SER A 231 22.74 4.96 -3.77
N ILE A 232 23.06 6.06 -3.06
CA ILE A 232 24.43 6.52 -2.86
C ILE A 232 25.27 5.45 -2.14
N LYS A 233 24.72 4.85 -1.07
CA LYS A 233 25.40 3.79 -0.31
C LYS A 233 25.67 2.57 -1.18
N LEU A 234 24.69 2.14 -2.00
CA LEU A 234 24.84 1.01 -2.92
C LEU A 234 25.94 1.26 -3.96
N ILE A 235 25.95 2.45 -4.56
CA ILE A 235 26.99 2.85 -5.53
C ILE A 235 28.36 2.83 -4.84
N ARG A 236 28.50 3.44 -3.65
CA ARG A 236 29.75 3.41 -2.89
C ARG A 236 30.19 1.97 -2.59
N MET A 237 29.30 1.11 -2.09
CA MET A 237 29.65 -0.28 -1.79
C MET A 237 30.14 -1.04 -3.03
N LYS A 238 29.50 -0.88 -4.19
CA LYS A 238 29.96 -1.52 -5.44
C LYS A 238 31.28 -0.97 -5.96
N PHE A 239 31.54 0.33 -5.80
CA PHE A 239 32.81 0.94 -6.21
C PHE A 239 33.97 0.61 -5.26
N PHE A 240 33.74 0.63 -3.94
CA PHE A 240 34.78 0.33 -2.95
C PHE A 240 35.05 -1.18 -2.78
N SER A 241 34.07 -2.05 -3.02
CA SER A 241 34.29 -3.51 -3.06
C SER A 241 35.16 -3.95 -4.24
N LYS A 242 35.25 -3.15 -5.30
CA LYS A 242 36.13 -3.41 -6.46
C LYS A 242 37.59 -3.00 -6.21
N GLY A 243 37.88 -2.26 -5.13
CA GLY A 243 39.22 -1.78 -4.80
C GLY A 243 39.96 -2.62 -3.75
N SER A 244 39.32 -3.64 -3.16
CA SER A 244 39.96 -4.57 -2.20
C SER A 244 40.28 -5.95 -2.78
N GLU A 245 40.00 -6.16 -4.07
CA GLU A 245 40.37 -7.38 -4.82
C GLU A 245 41.51 -7.13 -5.84
N SER A 246 42.16 -5.96 -5.79
CA SER A 246 43.35 -5.65 -6.61
C SER A 246 44.64 -5.68 -5.80
#